data_AF-A0A1R1CSH2-F1
#
_entry.id   AF-A0A1R1CSH2-F1
#
_cell.length_a   1.000
_cell.length_b   1.000
_cell.length_c   1.000
_cell.angle_alpha   90.00
_cell.angle_beta   90.00
_cell.angle_gamma   90.00
#
_symmetry.space_group_name_H-M   'P 1'
#
loop_
_entity.id
_entity.type
_entity.pdbx_description
1 polymer ?
#
loop_
_entity_poly.entity_id
_entity_poly.type
_entity_poly.pdbx_seq_one_letter_code
_entity_poly.pdbx_strand_id
1 'polypeptide(L)'
;MNLRERTIGKFEIEALFRDVLNQSQIESVSKLLKLLGLYVFLEKSMLDTLAERHFGEKIGLSFIKKAVRYNLIAELQSEDDNDCYFFQLKTGGFIFLDDIGFKYRKLPLDASRKERSRLLAINEFLIDRKYLLSSDYGLALYEPLITTKEIVLHELFSEEETKQNIDSVLGGSKSREFTFYERMQLKEVVLNSKAKGNIDSLLA
;
A
#
# COMPACT_ATOMS: atom_id res chain seq x y z
N MET A 1 14.19 5.67 22.57
CA MET A 1 14.21 4.22 22.30
C MET A 1 14.82 4.02 20.91
N ASN A 2 16.09 3.61 20.85
CA ASN A 2 16.85 3.51 19.59
C ASN A 2 16.41 2.26 18.80
N LEU A 3 15.48 2.44 17.87
CA LEU A 3 15.18 1.48 16.81
C LEU A 3 16.37 1.47 15.84
N ARG A 4 17.45 0.78 16.18
CA ARG A 4 18.45 0.41 15.18
C ARG A 4 17.80 -0.63 14.27
N GLU A 5 17.07 -0.17 13.26
CA GLU A 5 16.73 -1.00 12.11
C GLU A 5 18.05 -1.56 11.58
N ARG A 6 18.20 -2.89 11.59
CA ARG A 6 19.26 -3.55 10.83
C ARG A 6 19.05 -3.14 9.38
N THR A 7 19.85 -2.19 8.92
CA THR A 7 19.76 -1.65 7.57
C THR A 7 20.36 -2.70 6.66
N ILE A 8 19.50 -3.47 5.98
CA ILE A 8 19.95 -4.47 5.01
C ILE A 8 20.52 -3.74 3.78
N GLY A 9 21.74 -4.08 3.41
CA GLY A 9 22.45 -3.46 2.29
C GLY A 9 22.03 -4.01 0.93
N LYS A 10 22.38 -3.30 -0.14
CA LYS A 10 22.08 -3.72 -1.52
C LYS A 10 22.61 -5.12 -1.84
N PHE A 11 23.86 -5.41 -1.48
CA PHE A 11 24.48 -6.72 -1.70
C PHE A 11 23.77 -7.86 -0.96
N GLU A 12 23.25 -7.60 0.24
CA GLU A 12 22.52 -8.62 1.02
C GLU A 12 21.17 -8.95 0.38
N ILE A 13 20.49 -7.95 -0.21
CA ILE A 13 19.26 -8.15 -0.98
C ILE A 13 19.56 -8.92 -2.27
N GLU A 14 20.59 -8.55 -3.01
CA GLU A 14 20.99 -9.29 -4.22
C GLU A 14 21.31 -10.75 -3.91
N ALA A 15 22.10 -11.03 -2.86
CA ALA A 15 22.43 -12.38 -2.42
C ALA A 15 21.17 -13.16 -1.96
N LEU A 16 20.24 -12.51 -1.26
CA LEU A 16 18.97 -13.13 -0.87
C LEU A 16 18.20 -13.64 -2.09
N PHE A 17 18.04 -12.79 -3.11
CA PHE A 17 17.27 -13.15 -4.30
C PHE A 17 18.02 -14.06 -5.27
N ARG A 18 19.36 -14.07 -5.24
CA ARG A 18 20.18 -14.93 -6.10
C ARG A 18 20.43 -16.31 -5.52
N ASP A 19 20.75 -16.37 -4.22
CA ASP A 19 21.40 -17.54 -3.62
C ASP A 19 20.55 -18.21 -2.53
N VAL A 20 19.56 -17.51 -1.95
CA VAL A 20 18.79 -18.00 -0.79
C VAL A 20 17.37 -18.39 -1.17
N LEU A 21 16.69 -17.57 -1.97
CA LEU A 21 15.32 -17.84 -2.40
C LEU A 21 15.32 -18.75 -3.63
N ASN A 22 14.38 -19.70 -3.68
CA ASN A 22 14.14 -20.46 -4.90
C ASN A 22 13.23 -19.70 -5.87
N GLN A 23 13.13 -20.17 -7.12
CA GLN A 23 12.39 -19.47 -8.18
C GLN A 23 10.93 -19.14 -7.82
N SER A 24 10.20 -20.09 -7.22
CA SER A 24 8.80 -19.88 -6.81
C SER A 24 8.67 -18.83 -5.71
N GLN A 25 9.64 -18.81 -4.77
CA GLN A 25 9.70 -17.81 -3.72
C GLN A 25 10.05 -16.44 -4.29
N ILE A 26 11.01 -16.35 -5.20
CA ILE A 26 11.38 -15.12 -5.89
C ILE A 26 10.16 -14.54 -6.59
N GLU A 27 9.44 -15.35 -7.36
CA GLU A 27 8.26 -14.89 -8.10
C GLU A 27 7.16 -14.38 -7.16
N SER A 28 6.81 -15.14 -6.13
CA SER A 28 5.73 -14.78 -5.20
C SER A 28 6.08 -13.54 -4.36
N VAL A 29 7.33 -13.46 -3.87
CA VAL A 29 7.81 -12.28 -3.14
C VAL A 29 7.89 -11.07 -4.07
N SER A 30 8.32 -11.24 -5.33
CA SER A 30 8.35 -10.14 -6.30
C SER A 30 6.96 -9.58 -6.57
N LYS A 31 5.94 -10.44 -6.74
CA LYS A 31 4.53 -10.03 -6.90
C LYS A 31 4.04 -9.22 -5.70
N LEU A 32 4.35 -9.67 -4.48
CA LEU A 32 4.05 -8.95 -3.23
C LEU A 32 4.69 -7.56 -3.20
N LEU A 33 6.00 -7.47 -3.48
CA LEU A 33 6.73 -6.20 -3.43
C LEU A 33 6.23 -5.23 -4.50
N LYS A 34 5.89 -5.71 -5.70
CA LYS A 34 5.31 -4.87 -6.76
C LYS A 34 3.95 -4.30 -6.36
N LEU A 35 3.05 -5.09 -5.76
CA LEU A 35 1.77 -4.59 -5.26
C LEU A 35 1.96 -3.53 -4.18
N LEU A 36 2.81 -3.79 -3.20
CA LEU A 36 3.11 -2.80 -2.17
C LEU A 36 3.85 -1.58 -2.73
N GLY A 37 4.59 -1.73 -3.83
CA GLY A 37 5.18 -0.61 -4.55
C GLY A 37 4.15 0.26 -5.29
N LEU A 38 3.05 -0.31 -5.76
CA LEU A 38 1.99 0.42 -6.44
C LEU A 38 0.98 1.06 -5.47
N TYR A 39 0.54 0.29 -4.48
CA TYR A 39 -0.55 0.64 -3.58
C TYR A 39 -0.08 1.10 -2.20
N VAL A 40 1.22 0.99 -1.91
CA VAL A 40 1.95 1.60 -0.79
C VAL A 40 1.63 1.03 0.59
N PHE A 41 0.35 0.99 0.97
CA PHE A 41 -0.13 0.53 2.26
C PHE A 41 -1.43 -0.24 2.08
N LEU A 42 -1.41 -1.55 2.35
CA LEU A 42 -2.53 -2.45 2.09
C LEU A 42 -2.90 -3.26 3.33
N GLU A 43 -4.20 -3.43 3.55
CA GLU A 43 -4.72 -4.49 4.40
C GLU A 43 -4.56 -5.86 3.71
N LYS A 44 -4.52 -6.95 4.48
CA LYS A 44 -4.43 -8.33 3.95
C LYS A 44 -5.52 -8.64 2.91
N SER A 45 -6.77 -8.27 3.19
CA SER A 45 -7.92 -8.53 2.30
C SER A 45 -7.77 -7.82 0.95
N MET A 46 -7.29 -6.57 0.98
CA MET A 46 -6.98 -5.76 -0.19
C MET A 46 -5.83 -6.38 -1.00
N LEU A 47 -4.77 -6.82 -0.33
CA LEU A 47 -3.63 -7.47 -0.96
C LEU A 47 -4.06 -8.73 -1.73
N ASP A 48 -4.90 -9.58 -1.15
CA ASP A 48 -5.41 -10.78 -1.82
C ASP A 48 -6.26 -10.44 -3.03
N THR A 49 -7.13 -9.43 -2.90
CA THR A 49 -8.00 -8.98 -3.98
C THR A 49 -7.18 -8.43 -5.15
N LEU A 50 -6.14 -7.66 -4.86
CA LEU A 50 -5.26 -7.07 -5.88
C LEU A 50 -4.34 -8.12 -6.51
N ALA A 51 -3.82 -9.08 -5.74
CA ALA A 51 -3.00 -10.17 -6.26
C ALA A 51 -3.77 -11.02 -7.28
N GLU A 52 -5.00 -11.40 -6.94
CA GLU A 52 -5.87 -12.15 -7.85
C GLU A 52 -6.12 -11.38 -9.16
N ARG A 53 -6.34 -10.06 -9.07
CA ARG A 53 -6.62 -9.22 -10.25
C ARG A 53 -5.39 -8.95 -11.12
N HIS A 54 -4.21 -8.77 -10.52
CA HIS A 54 -2.96 -8.47 -11.24
C HIS A 54 -2.30 -9.73 -11.82
N PHE A 55 -2.38 -10.85 -11.10
CA PHE A 55 -1.57 -12.04 -11.40
C PHE A 55 -2.40 -13.33 -11.56
N GLY A 56 -3.71 -13.29 -11.31
CA GLY A 56 -4.58 -14.47 -11.39
C GLY A 56 -4.42 -15.44 -10.22
N GLU A 57 -3.75 -15.03 -9.14
CA GLU A 57 -3.57 -15.85 -7.94
C GLU A 57 -3.34 -15.00 -6.68
N LYS A 58 -3.67 -15.57 -5.51
CA LYS A 58 -3.37 -14.98 -4.20
C LYS A 58 -1.92 -15.22 -3.78
N ILE A 59 -1.38 -14.29 -2.99
CA ILE A 59 -0.07 -14.46 -2.38
C ILE A 59 -0.20 -15.31 -1.11
N GLY A 60 0.44 -16.48 -1.11
CA GLY A 60 0.46 -17.38 0.03
C GLY A 60 1.06 -16.74 1.30
N LEU A 61 0.44 -17.00 2.45
CA LEU A 61 0.87 -16.46 3.75
C LEU A 61 2.35 -16.79 4.09
N SER A 62 2.84 -17.95 3.65
CA SER A 62 4.24 -18.35 3.81
C SER A 62 5.22 -17.38 3.13
N PHE A 63 4.85 -16.83 1.97
CA PHE A 63 5.68 -15.86 1.25
C PHE A 63 5.64 -14.47 1.91
N ILE A 64 4.48 -14.07 2.45
CA ILE A 64 4.34 -12.82 3.22
C ILE A 64 5.22 -12.88 4.47
N LYS A 65 5.10 -13.95 5.28
CA LYS A 65 5.94 -14.16 6.48
C LYS A 65 7.43 -14.18 6.14
N LYS A 66 7.79 -14.76 4.99
CA LYS A 66 9.17 -14.78 4.51
C LYS A 66 9.65 -13.35 4.15
N ALA A 67 8.83 -12.55 3.49
CA ALA A 67 9.15 -11.16 3.17
C ALA A 67 9.31 -10.28 4.44
N VAL A 68 8.48 -10.50 5.46
CA VAL A 68 8.63 -9.87 6.79
C VAL A 68 9.97 -10.27 7.43
N ARG A 69 10.25 -11.59 7.47
CA ARG A 69 11.49 -12.14 8.07
C ARG A 69 12.76 -11.54 7.44
N TYR A 70 12.76 -11.34 6.13
CA TYR A 70 13.89 -10.75 5.41
C TYR A 70 13.88 -9.21 5.35
N ASN A 71 13.06 -8.54 6.17
CA ASN A 71 12.94 -7.08 6.20
C ASN A 71 12.63 -6.44 4.84
N LEU A 72 11.91 -7.16 3.97
CA LEU A 72 11.44 -6.62 2.69
C LEU A 72 10.17 -5.79 2.88
N ILE A 73 9.33 -6.18 3.83
CA ILE A 73 8.07 -5.53 4.18
C ILE A 73 7.92 -5.37 5.69
N ALA A 74 7.10 -4.42 6.10
CA ALA A 74 6.64 -4.26 7.48
C ALA A 74 5.23 -4.86 7.59
N GLU A 75 4.95 -5.45 8.74
CA GLU A 75 3.64 -5.94 9.16
C GLU A 75 3.19 -5.13 10.38
N LEU A 76 2.01 -4.53 10.30
CA LEU A 76 1.37 -3.80 11.39
C LEU A 76 0.06 -4.50 11.74
N GLN A 77 -0.15 -4.79 13.01
CA GLN A 77 -1.39 -5.40 13.48
C GLN A 77 -2.35 -4.30 13.95
N SER A 78 -3.63 -4.43 13.63
CA SER A 78 -4.66 -3.54 14.16
C SER A 78 -4.75 -3.66 15.69
N GLU A 79 -5.01 -2.54 16.38
CA GLU A 79 -5.27 -2.54 17.83
C GLU A 79 -6.71 -2.99 18.13
N ASP A 80 -7.63 -2.76 17.18
CA ASP A 80 -9.06 -3.02 17.36
C ASP A 80 -9.45 -4.44 16.94
N ASP A 81 -8.66 -5.06 16.06
CA ASP A 81 -8.90 -6.40 15.51
C ASP A 81 -7.59 -7.18 15.36
N ASN A 82 -7.41 -8.23 16.17
CA ASN A 82 -6.19 -9.04 16.17
C ASN A 82 -5.96 -9.81 14.86
N ASP A 83 -7.01 -10.02 14.04
CA ASP A 83 -6.90 -10.73 12.77
C ASP A 83 -6.70 -9.79 11.58
N CYS A 84 -6.67 -8.47 11.83
CA CYS A 84 -6.44 -7.46 10.80
C CYS A 84 -4.97 -7.01 10.75
N TYR A 85 -4.35 -7.19 9.58
CA TYR A 85 -2.94 -6.88 9.34
C TYR A 85 -2.78 -5.96 8.14
N PHE A 86 -1.86 -5.00 8.28
CA PHE A 86 -1.47 -4.05 7.26
C PHE A 86 -0.01 -4.23 6.86
N PHE A 87 0.28 -3.99 5.58
CA PHE A 87 1.59 -4.21 4.99
C PHE A 87 2.06 -2.99 4.19
N GLN A 88 3.36 -2.73 4.27
CA GLN A 88 4.07 -1.72 3.48
C GLN A 88 5.50 -2.16 3.21
N LEU A 89 6.15 -1.59 2.19
CA LEU A 89 7.56 -1.86 1.89
C LEU A 89 8.48 -1.35 3.02
N LYS A 90 9.60 -2.06 3.23
CA LYS A 90 10.77 -1.60 3.99
C LYS A 90 11.94 -1.37 3.04
N THR A 91 13.06 -0.90 3.59
CA THR A 91 14.32 -0.66 2.87
C THR A 91 14.71 -1.80 1.93
N GLY A 92 14.63 -3.06 2.38
CA GLY A 92 14.98 -4.21 1.55
C GLY A 92 14.07 -4.39 0.33
N GLY A 93 12.77 -4.12 0.50
CA GLY A 93 11.81 -4.16 -0.60
C GLY A 93 12.05 -3.05 -1.62
N PHE A 94 12.38 -1.83 -1.17
CA PHE A 94 12.73 -0.73 -2.07
C PHE A 94 14.00 -1.00 -2.87
N ILE A 95 15.05 -1.50 -2.21
CA ILE A 95 16.30 -1.91 -2.87
C ILE A 95 16.04 -2.93 -3.96
N PHE A 96 15.22 -3.95 -3.68
CA PHE A 96 14.86 -4.96 -4.68
C PHE A 96 14.14 -4.34 -5.89
N LEU A 97 13.16 -3.46 -5.65
CA LEU A 97 12.42 -2.81 -6.74
C LEU A 97 13.31 -1.89 -7.58
N ASP A 98 14.25 -1.18 -6.95
CA ASP A 98 15.27 -0.37 -7.64
C ASP A 98 16.15 -1.25 -8.54
N ASP A 99 16.58 -2.42 -8.05
CA ASP A 99 17.45 -3.35 -8.78
C ASP A 99 16.80 -3.90 -10.07
N ILE A 100 15.51 -4.23 -10.00
CA ILE A 100 14.76 -4.71 -11.16
C ILE A 100 14.20 -3.57 -12.04
N GLY A 101 14.52 -2.31 -11.72
CA GLY A 101 14.05 -1.13 -12.45
C GLY A 101 12.53 -0.92 -12.40
N PHE A 102 11.86 -1.44 -11.37
CA PHE A 102 10.42 -1.29 -11.21
C PHE A 102 10.12 0.11 -10.66
N LYS A 103 9.15 0.83 -11.23
CA LYS A 103 8.71 2.13 -10.70
C LYS A 103 7.70 1.91 -9.58
N TYR A 104 7.91 2.58 -8.45
CA TYR A 104 7.08 2.42 -7.27
C TYR A 104 6.93 3.74 -6.49
N ARG A 105 5.98 3.73 -5.55
CA ARG A 105 5.66 4.83 -4.65
C ARG A 105 6.16 4.51 -3.24
N LYS A 106 6.51 5.55 -2.48
CA LYS A 106 7.04 5.43 -1.11
C LYS A 106 6.10 6.11 -0.11
N LEU A 107 5.91 5.48 1.04
CA LEU A 107 5.38 6.09 2.26
C LEU A 107 6.49 6.00 3.32
N PRO A 108 7.02 7.13 3.82
CA PRO A 108 7.79 7.19 5.04
C PRO A 108 7.25 6.29 6.14
N LEU A 109 8.15 5.55 6.82
CA LEU A 109 7.77 4.64 7.90
C LEU A 109 7.19 5.40 9.11
N ASP A 110 7.49 6.68 9.26
CA ASP A 110 6.96 7.60 10.26
C ASP A 110 5.69 8.34 9.81
N ALA A 111 5.13 7.99 8.65
CA ALA A 111 3.86 8.54 8.19
C ALA A 111 2.79 8.45 9.28
N SER A 112 2.00 9.51 9.39
CA SER A 112 0.96 9.64 10.39
C SER A 112 -0.16 8.61 10.17
N ARG A 113 -0.92 8.31 11.23
CA ARG A 113 -2.13 7.48 11.14
C ARG A 113 -3.09 8.02 10.07
N LYS A 114 -3.25 9.34 9.99
CA LYS A 114 -4.10 10.03 9.02
C LYS A 114 -3.68 9.78 7.57
N GLU A 115 -2.38 9.77 7.27
CA GLU A 115 -1.88 9.48 5.92
C GLU A 115 -2.12 8.02 5.53
N ARG A 116 -1.90 7.09 6.46
CA ARG A 116 -2.18 5.66 6.25
C ARG A 116 -3.67 5.40 6.03
N SER A 117 -4.53 5.98 6.86
CA SER A 117 -5.99 5.94 6.69
C SER A 117 -6.43 6.42 5.31
N ARG A 118 -5.85 7.53 4.83
CA ARG A 118 -6.15 8.05 3.48
C ARG A 118 -5.75 7.07 2.39
N LEU A 119 -4.58 6.44 2.49
CA LEU A 119 -4.15 5.44 1.52
C LEU A 119 -5.07 4.22 1.50
N LEU A 120 -5.49 3.73 2.67
CA LEU A 120 -6.47 2.64 2.74
C LEU A 120 -7.77 3.02 2.05
N ALA A 121 -8.32 4.21 2.33
CA ALA A 121 -9.55 4.67 1.71
C ALA A 121 -9.43 4.79 0.18
N ILE A 122 -8.29 5.26 -0.33
CA ILE A 122 -8.01 5.29 -1.77
C ILE A 122 -7.97 3.86 -2.33
N ASN A 123 -7.27 2.95 -1.66
CA ASN A 123 -7.11 1.57 -2.11
C ASN A 123 -8.45 0.82 -2.13
N GLU A 124 -9.30 1.01 -1.11
CA GLU A 124 -10.68 0.52 -1.08
C GLU A 124 -11.47 1.03 -2.27
N PHE A 125 -11.43 2.35 -2.51
CA PHE A 125 -12.12 2.95 -3.65
C PHE A 125 -11.68 2.33 -4.99
N LEU A 126 -10.37 2.15 -5.20
CA LEU A 126 -9.84 1.52 -6.40
C LEU A 126 -10.33 0.07 -6.54
N ILE A 127 -10.32 -0.68 -5.44
CA ILE A 127 -10.77 -2.08 -5.42
C ILE A 127 -12.27 -2.18 -5.73
N ASP A 128 -13.11 -1.37 -5.09
CA ASP A 128 -14.55 -1.35 -5.27
C ASP A 128 -14.93 -1.02 -6.73
N ARG A 129 -14.20 -0.07 -7.32
CA ARG A 129 -14.41 0.38 -8.71
C ARG A 129 -13.68 -0.47 -9.76
N LYS A 130 -12.97 -1.53 -9.34
CA LYS A 130 -12.19 -2.41 -10.23
C LYS A 130 -11.07 -1.71 -11.00
N TYR A 131 -10.51 -0.64 -10.44
CA TYR A 131 -9.36 0.06 -11.00
C TYR A 131 -8.04 -0.60 -10.58
N LEU A 132 -7.09 -0.65 -11.52
CA LEU A 132 -5.74 -1.16 -11.30
C LEU A 132 -4.70 -0.08 -11.62
N LEU A 133 -3.68 0.01 -10.76
CA LEU A 133 -2.54 0.90 -10.97
C LEU A 133 -1.49 0.19 -11.83
N SER A 134 -0.83 0.93 -12.73
CA SER A 134 0.31 0.44 -13.51
C SER A 134 1.61 1.13 -13.08
N SER A 135 2.73 0.44 -13.23
CA SER A 135 4.09 0.97 -13.06
C SER A 135 4.53 1.90 -14.19
N ASP A 136 3.75 2.04 -15.27
CA ASP A 136 4.16 2.80 -16.45
C ASP A 136 4.18 4.33 -16.22
N TYR A 137 3.41 4.81 -15.25
CA TYR A 137 3.25 6.23 -14.99
C TYR A 137 4.38 6.77 -14.10
N GLY A 138 5.13 7.75 -14.62
CA GLY A 138 6.11 8.49 -13.84
C GLY A 138 5.40 9.36 -12.82
N LEU A 139 5.37 8.94 -11.56
CA LEU A 139 4.64 9.63 -10.51
C LEU A 139 5.56 9.92 -9.33
N ALA A 140 5.62 11.20 -8.97
CA ALA A 140 6.26 11.69 -7.76
C ALA A 140 5.43 11.31 -6.52
N LEU A 141 6.11 11.32 -5.36
CA LEU A 141 5.56 11.06 -4.03
C LEU A 141 4.21 11.75 -3.77
N TYR A 142 3.33 11.03 -3.05
CA TYR A 142 2.22 11.55 -2.24
C TYR A 142 1.07 12.30 -2.92
N GLU A 143 0.74 12.00 -4.17
CA GLU A 143 -0.60 12.31 -4.67
C GLU A 143 -1.28 11.05 -5.23
N PRO A 144 -2.55 10.79 -4.89
CA PRO A 144 -3.34 9.74 -5.54
C PRO A 144 -3.62 10.12 -6.99
N LEU A 145 -2.62 9.91 -7.86
CA LEU A 145 -2.81 10.02 -9.29
C LEU A 145 -3.43 8.70 -9.78
N ILE A 146 -4.76 8.77 -9.87
CA ILE A 146 -5.58 7.81 -10.58
C ILE A 146 -5.24 7.96 -12.06
N THR A 147 -4.66 6.90 -12.62
CA THR A 147 -4.40 6.77 -14.05
C THR A 147 -4.79 5.36 -14.46
N THR A 148 -6.05 5.15 -14.82
CA THR A 148 -6.40 4.11 -15.79
C THR A 148 -6.23 4.72 -17.19
N LYS A 149 -6.03 3.89 -18.22
CA LYS A 149 -5.82 4.34 -19.61
C LYS A 149 -6.93 5.25 -20.19
N GLU A 150 -7.96 5.58 -19.43
CA GLU A 150 -9.03 6.51 -19.81
C GLU A 150 -9.43 7.52 -18.74
N ILE A 151 -8.81 7.58 -17.55
CA ILE A 151 -9.31 8.47 -16.50
C ILE A 151 -8.18 9.21 -15.79
N VAL A 152 -8.00 10.47 -16.20
CA VAL A 152 -7.51 11.57 -15.36
C VAL A 152 -8.68 11.96 -14.46
N LEU A 153 -8.55 11.83 -13.13
CA LEU A 153 -9.58 12.36 -12.23
C LEU A 153 -9.41 13.86 -12.00
N HIS A 154 -9.71 14.61 -13.05
CA HIS A 154 -10.57 15.77 -12.89
C HIS A 154 -12.00 15.27 -13.17
N GLU A 155 -12.90 15.43 -12.19
CA GLU A 155 -14.36 15.29 -12.37
C GLU A 155 -14.91 13.85 -12.49
N LEU A 156 -14.90 13.08 -11.39
CA LEU A 156 -15.76 11.87 -11.29
C LEU A 156 -17.22 12.19 -10.93
N PHE A 157 -17.47 13.42 -10.51
CA PHE A 157 -18.77 13.96 -10.15
C PHE A 157 -18.83 15.36 -10.73
N SER A 158 -19.98 15.76 -11.28
CA SER A 158 -20.19 17.18 -11.57
C SER A 158 -20.10 17.96 -10.25
N GLU A 159 -19.74 19.25 -10.31
CA GLU A 159 -19.76 20.09 -9.11
C GLU A 159 -21.14 20.06 -8.42
N GLU A 160 -22.20 19.82 -9.18
CA GLU A 160 -23.58 19.73 -8.72
C GLU A 160 -23.85 18.43 -7.94
N GLU A 161 -23.38 17.29 -8.43
CA GLU A 161 -23.48 16.00 -7.71
C GLU A 161 -22.64 16.00 -6.42
N THR A 162 -21.46 16.64 -6.47
CA THR A 162 -20.58 16.79 -5.30
C THR A 162 -21.21 17.69 -4.24
N LYS A 163 -21.81 18.83 -4.65
CA LYS A 163 -22.52 19.76 -3.76
C LYS A 163 -23.75 19.11 -3.12
N GLN A 164 -24.59 18.39 -3.89
CA GLN A 164 -25.80 17.76 -3.36
C GLN A 164 -25.50 16.69 -2.29
N ASN A 165 -24.51 15.83 -2.53
CA ASN A 165 -24.16 14.79 -1.57
C ASN A 165 -23.50 15.37 -0.31
N ILE A 166 -22.65 16.39 -0.44
CA ILE A 166 -21.99 17.01 0.71
C ILE A 166 -22.93 17.93 1.50
N ASP A 167 -23.83 18.66 0.85
CA ASP A 167 -24.84 19.48 1.54
C ASP A 167 -25.79 18.63 2.38
N SER A 168 -26.08 17.40 1.95
CA SER A 168 -26.86 16.43 2.73
C SER A 168 -26.13 15.90 3.99
N VAL A 169 -24.78 15.98 4.02
CA VAL A 169 -23.93 15.47 5.12
C VAL A 169 -23.40 16.60 6.02
N LEU A 170 -23.11 17.78 5.46
CA LEU A 170 -22.43 18.90 6.14
C LEU A 170 -23.26 20.19 6.24
N GLY A 171 -24.53 20.17 5.84
CA GLY A 171 -25.47 21.24 6.15
C GLY A 171 -25.12 22.59 5.53
N GLY A 172 -25.01 22.65 4.21
CA GLY A 172 -25.04 23.89 3.43
C GLY A 172 -23.86 24.82 3.70
N SER A 173 -22.72 24.56 3.06
CA SER A 173 -21.54 25.44 3.16
C SER A 173 -21.12 25.97 1.78
N LYS A 174 -20.93 27.30 1.71
CA LYS A 174 -20.59 28.11 0.53
C LYS A 174 -19.51 27.49 -0.37
N SER A 175 -19.59 27.84 -1.66
CA SER A 175 -18.67 27.51 -2.75
C SER A 175 -17.20 27.51 -2.33
N ARG A 176 -16.71 26.36 -1.91
CA ARG A 176 -15.30 26.06 -1.69
C ARG A 176 -14.86 25.10 -2.78
N GLU A 177 -13.65 25.28 -3.30
CA GLU A 177 -13.03 24.25 -4.13
C GLU A 177 -12.83 22.98 -3.30
N PHE A 178 -13.52 21.91 -3.69
CA PHE A 178 -13.40 20.61 -3.05
C PHE A 178 -12.00 20.03 -3.30
N THR A 179 -11.37 19.55 -2.24
CA THR A 179 -10.13 18.78 -2.32
C THR A 179 -10.35 17.50 -3.11
N PHE A 180 -9.28 16.96 -3.70
CA PHE A 180 -9.33 15.69 -4.45
C PHE A 180 -10.02 14.55 -3.67
N TYR A 181 -9.80 14.49 -2.35
CA TYR A 181 -10.39 13.51 -1.46
C TYR A 181 -11.90 13.67 -1.27
N GLU A 182 -12.36 14.92 -1.14
CA GLU A 182 -13.80 15.23 -1.04
C GLU A 182 -14.52 14.91 -2.34
N ARG A 183 -13.87 15.15 -3.49
CA ARG A 183 -14.38 14.76 -4.81
C ARG A 183 -14.50 13.25 -4.97
N MET A 184 -13.70 12.44 -4.27
CA MET A 184 -13.80 10.98 -4.34
C MET A 184 -14.84 10.37 -3.40
N GLN A 185 -15.44 11.15 -2.49
CA GLN A 185 -16.38 10.67 -1.46
C GLN A 185 -15.83 9.47 -0.68
N LEU A 186 -14.54 9.52 -0.31
CA LEU A 186 -13.90 8.42 0.39
C LEU A 186 -14.50 8.23 1.79
N LYS A 187 -14.72 6.97 2.17
CA LYS A 187 -15.11 6.62 3.55
C LYS A 187 -13.96 6.95 4.50
N GLU A 188 -14.31 7.41 5.71
CA GLU A 188 -13.31 7.59 6.76
C GLU A 188 -12.85 6.22 7.26
N VAL A 189 -11.57 5.90 7.06
CA VAL A 189 -10.95 4.69 7.59
C VAL A 189 -10.27 5.05 8.92
N VAL A 190 -10.81 4.54 10.04
CA VAL A 190 -10.18 4.70 11.36
C VAL A 190 -9.08 3.66 11.49
N LEU A 191 -7.82 4.11 11.61
CA LEU A 191 -6.66 3.24 11.77
C LEU A 191 -6.13 3.28 13.20
N ASN A 192 -6.34 2.19 13.93
CA ASN A 192 -5.62 1.90 15.16
C ASN A 192 -4.70 0.71 14.90
N SER A 193 -3.38 0.90 14.98
CA SER A 193 -2.41 -0.19 14.76
C SER A 193 -1.14 -0.01 15.59
N LYS A 194 -0.51 -1.14 15.96
CA LYS A 194 0.82 -1.21 16.56
C LYS A 194 1.78 -1.93 15.64
N ALA A 195 3.01 -1.41 15.55
CA ALA A 195 4.09 -2.13 14.88
C ALA A 195 4.42 -3.38 15.70
N LYS A 196 4.30 -4.56 15.09
CA LYS A 196 4.77 -5.79 15.73
C LYS A 196 6.30 -5.79 15.64
N GLY A 197 6.97 -5.50 16.75
CA GLY A 197 8.42 -5.65 16.83
C GLY A 197 8.82 -7.08 16.48
N ASN A 198 9.93 -7.26 15.79
CA ASN A 198 10.50 -8.53 15.31
C ASN A 198 10.94 -9.49 16.45
N ILE A 199 10.28 -9.46 17.61
CA ILE A 199 10.67 -10.16 18.84
C ILE A 199 10.47 -11.67 18.68
N ASP A 200 9.44 -12.10 17.96
CA ASP A 200 9.15 -13.54 17.76
C ASP A 200 10.18 -14.23 16.83
N SER A 201 11.00 -13.48 16.10
CA SER A 201 12.08 -14.03 15.26
C SER A 201 13.41 -14.24 16.00
N LEU A 202 13.48 -13.86 17.28
CA LEU A 202 14.65 -14.05 18.15
C LEU A 202 14.52 -15.24 19.12
N LEU A 203 13.36 -15.91 19.14
CA LEU A 203 13.04 -16.99 20.09
C LEU A 203 12.54 -18.29 19.44
N ALA A 204 12.89 -18.55 18.17
CA ALA A 204 12.65 -19.83 17.50
C ALA A 204 13.94 -20.37 16.87
#